data_AF-A0A349YRL6-F1
#
_entry.id   AF-A0A349YRL6-F1
#
_cell.length_a   1.000
_cell.length_b   1.000
_cell.length_c   1.000
_cell.angle_alpha   90.00
_cell.angle_beta   90.00
_cell.angle_gamma   90.00
#
_symmetry.space_group_name_H-M   'P 1'
#
loop_
_entity.id
_entity.type
_entity.pdbx_description
1 polymer ?
#
loop_
_entity_poly.entity_id
_entity_poly.type
_entity_poly.pdbx_seq_one_letter_code
_entity_poly.pdbx_strand_id
1 'polypeptide(L)' 'RVKGSTVEERLKGDTTRPLLQGDSVSEKIQNLLEYRDPIYEFGAHMVLDVDEKSVDEIVEDISRNFKLLCERNNEKNNRD' A
#
# COMPACT_ATOMS: atom_id res chain seq x y z
N ARG A 1 1.15 -2.23 -3.77
CA ARG A 1 1.93 -1.02 -4.04
C ARG A 1 1.01 0.07 -4.56
N VAL A 2 1.54 1.28 -4.72
CA VAL A 2 0.80 2.42 -5.26
C VAL A 2 1.76 3.28 -6.08
N LYS A 3 1.30 3.81 -7.21
CA LYS A 3 2.09 4.77 -8.00
C LYS A 3 2.07 6.15 -7.34
N GLY A 4 3.16 6.91 -7.51
CA GLY A 4 3.23 8.30 -7.05
C GLY A 4 2.08 9.17 -7.59
N SER A 5 1.67 8.96 -8.84
CA SER A 5 0.53 9.67 -9.45
C SER A 5 -0.81 9.40 -8.76
N THR A 6 -1.03 8.16 -8.30
CA THR A 6 -2.24 7.80 -7.55
C THR A 6 -2.26 8.47 -6.18
N VAL A 7 -1.10 8.56 -5.53
CA VAL A 7 -0.95 9.28 -4.25
C VAL A 7 -1.19 10.77 -4.47
N GLU A 8 -0.60 11.36 -5.51
CA GLU A 8 -0.77 12.78 -5.83
C GLU A 8 -2.24 13.15 -6.04
N GLU A 9 -2.98 12.37 -6.84
CA GLU A 9 -4.41 12.62 -7.06
C GLU A 9 -5.23 12.48 -5.77
N ARG A 10 -4.96 11.46 -4.96
CA ARG A 10 -5.64 11.26 -3.66
C ARG A 10 -5.40 12.39 -2.67
N LEU A 11 -4.26 13.08 -2.77
CA LEU A 11 -3.84 14.12 -1.85
C LEU A 11 -4.02 15.54 -2.40
N LYS A 12 -4.62 15.66 -3.59
CA LYS A 12 -4.80 16.92 -4.27
C LYS A 12 -5.57 17.92 -3.41
N GLY A 13 -4.94 19.06 -3.12
CA GLY A 13 -5.51 20.13 -2.30
C GLY A 13 -5.36 19.94 -0.78
N ASP A 14 -4.73 18.86 -0.30
CA ASP A 14 -4.46 18.65 1.12
C ASP A 14 -3.24 19.46 1.59
N THR A 15 -3.49 20.56 2.29
CA THR A 15 -2.44 21.45 2.85
C THR A 15 -2.01 21.06 4.27
N THR A 16 -2.52 19.97 4.82
CA THR A 16 -2.25 19.58 6.22
C THR A 16 -1.00 18.73 6.39
N ARG A 17 -0.32 18.34 5.30
CA ARG A 17 0.80 17.40 5.28
C ARG A 17 2.15 18.12 5.28
N PRO A 18 2.88 18.21 6.42
CA PRO A 18 4.09 19.04 6.51
C PRO A 18 5.20 18.62 5.52
N LEU A 19 5.35 17.31 5.29
CA LEU A 19 6.36 16.76 4.38
C LEU A 19 6.05 17.00 2.89
N LEU A 20 4.80 17.37 2.55
CA LEU A 20 4.35 17.62 1.18
C LEU A 20 4.03 19.10 0.95
N GLN A 21 4.44 20.01 1.84
CA GLN A 21 4.24 21.46 1.64
C GLN A 21 5.31 22.06 0.71
N GLY A 22 4.98 23.17 0.05
CA GLY A 22 5.86 23.91 -0.84
C GLY A 22 5.99 23.25 -2.22
N ASP A 23 7.09 23.52 -2.90
CA ASP A 23 7.28 23.10 -4.29
C ASP A 23 7.64 21.60 -4.41
N SER A 24 7.59 21.08 -5.63
CA SER A 24 8.03 19.71 -5.98
C SER A 24 7.31 18.59 -5.22
N VAL A 25 5.99 18.70 -5.04
CA VAL A 25 5.16 17.69 -4.35
C VAL A 25 5.32 16.31 -4.98
N SER A 26 5.27 16.20 -6.31
CA SER A 26 5.40 14.92 -7.03
C SER A 26 6.75 14.25 -6.77
N GLU A 27 7.85 15.02 -6.76
CA GLU A 27 9.19 14.51 -6.46
C GLU A 27 9.29 14.04 -5.00
N LYS A 28 8.73 14.81 -4.05
CA LYS A 28 8.67 14.42 -2.63
C LYS A 28 7.91 13.12 -2.44
N ILE A 29 6.77 12.95 -3.11
CA ILE A 29 5.99 11.70 -3.06
C ILE A 29 6.84 10.54 -3.60
N GLN A 30 7.47 10.72 -4.76
CA GLN A 30 8.29 9.68 -5.39
C GLN A 30 9.46 9.26 -4.49
N ASN A 31 10.24 10.23 -3.98
CA ASN A 31 11.37 9.97 -3.09
C ASN A 31 10.94 9.28 -1.78
N LEU A 32 9.79 9.66 -1.22
CA LEU A 32 9.25 9.05 -0.02
C LEU A 32 8.80 7.60 -0.25
N LEU A 33 8.16 7.31 -1.39
CA LEU A 33 7.77 5.95 -1.75
C LEU A 33 9.02 5.08 -1.99
N GLU A 34 9.95 5.53 -2.81
CA GLU A 34 11.19 4.77 -3.10
C GLU A 34 11.98 4.43 -1.83
N TYR A 35 12.12 5.39 -0.91
CA TYR A 35 12.83 5.17 0.34
C TYR A 35 12.10 4.21 1.28
N ARG A 36 10.76 4.25 1.34
CA ARG A 36 9.97 3.53 2.35
C ARG A 36 9.40 2.21 1.87
N ASP A 37 9.22 2.01 0.58
CA ASP A 37 8.61 0.81 0.01
C ASP A 37 9.31 -0.48 0.48
N PRO A 38 10.66 -0.59 0.45
CA PRO A 38 11.33 -1.79 0.95
C PRO A 38 11.07 -2.05 2.45
N ILE A 39 10.90 -0.98 3.24
CA ILE A 39 10.64 -1.08 4.69
C ILE A 39 9.22 -1.59 4.93
N TYR A 40 8.24 -1.08 4.17
CA TYR A 40 6.86 -1.57 4.24
C TYR A 40 6.75 -3.02 3.77
N GLU A 41 7.42 -3.39 2.68
CA GLU A 41 7.40 -4.75 2.14
C GLU A 41 8.05 -5.76 3.10
N PHE A 42 9.15 -5.39 3.76
CA PHE A 42 9.84 -6.26 4.71
C PHE A 42 8.95 -6.67 5.90
N GLY A 43 8.16 -5.73 6.42
CA GLY A 43 7.28 -5.98 7.56
C GLY A 43 5.90 -6.55 7.19
N ALA A 44 5.58 -6.65 5.90
CA ALA A 44 4.24 -6.99 5.45
C ALA A 44 4.07 -8.52 5.29
N HIS A 45 3.05 -9.07 5.96
CA HIS A 45 2.57 -10.44 5.67
C HIS A 45 1.89 -10.53 4.29
N MET A 46 1.46 -9.40 3.74
CA MET A 46 0.74 -9.28 2.47
C MET A 46 0.92 -7.89 1.89
N VAL A 47 1.10 -7.81 0.58
CA VAL A 47 1.18 -6.54 -0.18
C VAL A 47 0.12 -6.57 -1.27
N LEU A 48 -0.62 -5.47 -1.43
CA LEU A 48 -1.69 -5.32 -2.43
C LEU A 48 -1.45 -4.12 -3.32
N ASP A 49 -1.65 -4.26 -4.62
CA ASP A 49 -1.69 -3.14 -5.56
C ASP A 49 -3.05 -2.45 -5.51
N VAL A 50 -3.03 -1.13 -5.28
CA VAL A 50 -4.23 -0.32 -4.95
C VAL A 50 -4.48 0.83 -5.93
N ASP A 51 -3.70 0.90 -7.01
CA ASP A 51 -3.97 1.82 -8.11
C ASP A 51 -5.33 1.50 -8.74
N GLU A 52 -6.10 2.54 -9.10
CA GLU A 52 -7.40 2.43 -9.77
C GLU A 52 -8.50 1.67 -9.01
N LYS A 53 -8.25 1.26 -7.76
CA LYS A 53 -9.22 0.60 -6.90
C LYS A 53 -9.96 1.57 -6.00
N SER A 54 -11.25 1.31 -5.85
CA SER A 54 -12.10 1.86 -4.79
C SER A 54 -11.73 1.29 -3.42
N VAL A 55 -12.23 1.92 -2.36
CA VAL A 55 -12.03 1.44 -0.99
C VAL A 55 -12.66 0.04 -0.80
N ASP A 56 -13.85 -0.20 -1.36
CA ASP A 56 -14.55 -1.46 -1.22
C ASP A 56 -13.78 -2.61 -1.88
N GLU A 57 -13.26 -2.40 -3.10
CA GLU A 57 -12.42 -3.40 -3.79
C GLU A 57 -11.14 -3.72 -3.00
N ILE A 58 -10.52 -2.71 -2.38
CA ILE A 58 -9.33 -2.92 -1.53
C ILE A 58 -9.70 -3.77 -0.30
N VAL A 59 -10.84 -3.48 0.34
CA VAL A 59 -11.32 -4.24 1.51
C VAL A 59 -11.64 -5.69 1.15
N GLU A 60 -12.28 -5.91 0.00
CA GLU A 60 -12.57 -7.25 -0.52
C GLU A 60 -11.27 -8.03 -0.79
N ASP A 61 -10.27 -7.38 -1.41
CA ASP A 61 -8.97 -7.99 -1.67
C ASP A 61 -8.22 -8.37 -0.40
N ILE A 62 -8.21 -7.50 0.61
CA ILE A 62 -7.62 -7.79 1.92
C ILE A 62 -8.29 -9.03 2.53
N SER A 63 -9.62 -9.03 2.57
CA SER A 63 -10.40 -10.11 3.19
C SER A 63 -10.17 -11.45 2.50
N ARG A 64 -10.22 -11.45 1.16
CA ARG A 64 -9.97 -12.63 0.32
C ARG A 64 -8.56 -13.18 0.52
N ASN A 65 -7.55 -12.32 0.43
CA ASN A 65 -6.16 -12.76 0.52
C ASN A 65 -5.80 -13.19 1.95
N PHE A 66 -6.41 -12.59 2.97
CA PHE A 66 -6.20 -12.99 4.36
C PHE A 66 -6.73 -14.40 4.61
N LYS A 67 -7.92 -14.72 4.09
CA LYS A 67 -8.47 -16.08 4.17
C LYS A 67 -7.54 -17.12 3.53
N LEU A 68 -7.06 -16.85 2.32
CA LEU A 68 -6.11 -17.73 1.62
C LEU A 68 -4.79 -17.89 2.39
N LEU A 69 -4.31 -16.83 3.03
CA LEU A 69 -3.09 -16.88 3.84
C LEU A 69 -3.28 -17.80 5.06
N CYS A 70 -4.41 -17.69 5.76
CA CYS A 70 -4.75 -18.56 6.89
C CYS A 70 -4.86 -20.03 6.47
N GLU A 71 -5.54 -20.31 5.36
CA GLU A 71 -5.69 -21.67 4.81
C GLU A 71 -4.31 -22.29 4.52
N ARG A 72 -3.43 -21.56 3.82
CA ARG A 72 -2.06 -22.01 3.52
C ARG A 72 -1.23 -22.27 4.78
N ASN A 73 -1.39 -21.46 5.82
CA ASN A 73 -0.65 -21.65 7.08
C ASN A 73 -1.14 -22.88 7.83
N ASN A 74 -2.46 -23.13 7.85
CA ASN A 74 -3.03 -24.33 8.46
C ASN A 74 -2.55 -25.60 7.74
N GLU A 75 -2.48 -25.59 6.41
CA GLU A 75 -1.98 -26.71 5.63
C GLU A 75 -0.49 -27.02 5.89
N LYS A 76 0.33 -26.00 6.15
CA LYS A 76 1.75 -26.20 6.49
C LYS A 76 1.88 -26.83 7.88
N ASN A 77 1.17 -26.29 8.86
CA ASN A 77 1.18 -26.80 10.23
C ASN A 77 0.68 -28.24 10.37
N ASN A 78 -0.13 -28.73 9.43
CA ASN A 78 -0.63 -30.10 9.43
C ASN A 78 0.29 -31.10 8.70
N ARG A 79 1.33 -30.61 8.00
CA ARG A 79 2.30 -31.45 7.27
C ARG A 79 3.63 -31.64 8.02
N ASP A 80 3.89 -30.79 9.01
CA ASP A 80 5.02 -30.88 9.95
C ASP A 80 4.63 -31.65 11.22
#